data_AF-A0A650CGD4-F1
#
_entry.id   AF-A0A650CGD4-F1
#
_cell.length_a   1.000
_cell.length_b   1.000
_cell.length_c   1.000
_cell.angle_alpha   90.00
_cell.angle_beta   90.00
_cell.angle_gamma   90.00
#
_symmetry.space_group_name_H-M   'P 1'
#
loop_
_entity.id
_entity.type
_entity.pdbx_description
1 polymer ?
#
loop_
_entity_poly.entity_id
_entity_poly.type
_entity_poly.pdbx_seq_one_letter_code
_entity_poly.pdbx_strand_id
1 'polypeptide(L)'
;MKVIIKNFGPINDAEFELGDITIVIGPNASGKSFISLLLYSIFGARPIPSPKDLEQPVKDEMSLSSYLDTINKVLSRTLRRGLERVFGVDYKELITVGNQESKISFVNKIGSLDIILGEEFKVVTKLNKDIKIFMSFTESKDMPFGSISARVHAADDNYTINVHYGTDFPKSLRDKFNELLEIQKRRVLASILSEIVINLFFDDFRPVIVLPTERNLAVSNLIGYISTYISIDKLSKISDKPVIRYFIRSLLNAMRILRNKEFSINTINLKYKIVEPFVLEVYEKDKKIPLSLLSSGYAQILPIDILSRFGKFIIIEEPELNLHAGAQVSMANYLYNLITEGKKLFLTTHSDIFTIQMTINHVKKNNSEKLKIYLLNRGTMEEIEYTEKGDIESIPTITDVIREQVKEIYGE
;
A
#
# COMPACT_ATOMS: atom_id res chain seq x y z
N MET A 1 -2.28 -11.81 8.04
CA MET A 1 -1.46 -12.30 6.90
C MET A 1 -0.01 -12.31 7.34
N LYS A 2 0.73 -13.39 7.14
CA LYS A 2 2.14 -13.49 7.54
C LYS A 2 3.04 -12.99 6.41
N VAL A 3 4.05 -12.21 6.75
CA VAL A 3 5.06 -11.66 5.84
C VAL A 3 6.44 -12.10 6.35
N ILE A 4 7.24 -12.66 5.45
CA ILE A 4 8.62 -13.09 5.73
C ILE A 4 9.53 -12.38 4.73
N ILE A 5 10.58 -11.74 5.22
CA ILE A 5 11.55 -10.99 4.42
C ILE A 5 12.95 -11.50 4.78
N LYS A 6 13.71 -11.90 3.77
CA LYS A 6 15.12 -12.25 3.89
C LYS A 6 15.94 -11.40 2.92
N ASN A 7 17.01 -10.80 3.41
CA ASN A 7 18.02 -10.06 2.63
C ASN A 7 17.44 -8.97 1.70
N PHE A 8 16.51 -8.15 2.19
CA PHE A 8 15.92 -7.05 1.42
C PHE A 8 16.37 -5.67 1.95
N GLY A 9 17.26 -5.01 1.21
CA GLY A 9 17.84 -3.72 1.60
C GLY A 9 18.55 -3.82 2.96
N PRO A 10 18.16 -3.02 3.97
CA PRO A 10 18.72 -3.12 5.32
C PRO A 10 18.14 -4.28 6.16
N ILE A 11 17.17 -5.04 5.65
CA ILE A 11 16.48 -6.10 6.38
C ILE A 11 17.16 -7.43 6.08
N ASN A 12 17.81 -8.01 7.09
CA ASN A 12 18.44 -9.32 7.00
C ASN A 12 17.39 -10.42 7.15
N ASP A 13 16.57 -10.33 8.20
CA ASP A 13 15.60 -11.36 8.58
C ASP A 13 14.43 -10.75 9.34
N ALA A 14 13.26 -10.68 8.73
CA ALA A 14 12.05 -10.23 9.40
C ALA A 14 10.90 -11.18 9.13
N GLU A 15 10.22 -11.59 10.20
CA GLU A 15 8.99 -12.37 10.15
C GLU A 15 7.94 -11.68 11.02
N PHE A 16 6.80 -11.33 10.42
CA PHE A 16 5.74 -10.62 11.13
C PHE A 16 4.36 -10.90 10.56
N GLU A 17 3.33 -10.56 11.32
CA GLU A 17 1.95 -10.65 10.88
C GLU A 17 1.32 -9.27 10.73
N LEU A 18 0.65 -9.06 9.60
CA LEU A 18 -0.20 -7.89 9.41
C LEU A 18 -1.53 -8.09 10.13
N GLY A 19 -1.78 -7.23 11.12
CA GLY A 19 -3.04 -7.10 11.84
C GLY A 19 -3.95 -6.04 11.21
N ASP A 20 -4.94 -5.58 11.97
CA ASP A 20 -5.71 -4.38 11.63
C ASP A 20 -4.89 -3.13 11.93
N ILE A 21 -4.08 -3.18 12.99
CA ILE A 21 -3.07 -2.20 13.31
C ILE A 21 -1.73 -2.94 13.40
N THR A 22 -0.78 -2.59 12.54
CA THR A 22 0.61 -3.03 12.66
C THR A 22 1.48 -1.82 12.91
N ILE A 23 2.20 -1.79 14.02
CA ILE A 23 3.16 -0.74 14.37
C ILE A 23 4.56 -1.33 14.30
N VAL A 24 5.44 -0.74 13.50
CA VAL A 24 6.86 -1.05 13.47
C VAL A 24 7.64 0.10 14.12
N ILE A 25 8.18 -0.16 15.29
CA ILE A 25 9.02 0.78 16.04
C ILE A 25 10.50 0.41 15.91
N GLY A 26 11.39 1.39 15.98
CA GLY A 26 12.83 1.13 15.96
C GLY A 26 13.66 2.39 15.69
N PRO A 27 14.99 2.32 15.79
CA PRO A 27 15.87 3.45 15.52
C PRO A 27 15.82 3.90 14.05
N ASN A 28 16.35 5.10 13.78
CA ASN A 28 16.48 5.60 12.41
C ASN A 28 17.37 4.67 11.58
N ALA A 29 17.10 4.60 10.27
CA ALA A 29 17.81 3.74 9.33
C ALA A 29 17.71 2.21 9.60
N SER A 30 16.83 1.73 10.49
CA SER A 30 16.67 0.29 10.74
C SER A 30 15.95 -0.51 9.64
N GLY A 31 15.36 0.16 8.65
CA GLY A 31 14.64 -0.47 7.53
C GLY A 31 13.12 -0.31 7.53
N LYS A 32 12.55 0.45 8.47
CA LYS A 32 11.09 0.66 8.58
C LYS A 32 10.45 1.18 7.28
N SER A 33 11.12 2.14 6.63
CA SER A 33 10.66 2.66 5.34
C SER A 33 10.78 1.64 4.20
N PHE A 34 11.78 0.76 4.23
CA PHE A 34 11.88 -0.32 3.25
C PHE A 34 10.67 -1.25 3.32
N ILE A 35 10.21 -1.60 4.53
CA ILE A 35 8.98 -2.41 4.69
C ILE A 35 7.76 -1.64 4.18
N SER A 36 7.62 -0.37 4.54
CA SER A 36 6.50 0.48 4.08
C SER A 36 6.41 0.54 2.56
N LEU A 37 7.54 0.80 1.89
CA LEU A 37 7.63 0.86 0.42
C LEU A 37 7.44 -0.50 -0.24
N LEU A 38 7.94 -1.58 0.37
CA LEU A 38 7.70 -2.94 -0.09
C LEU A 38 6.20 -3.25 -0.08
N LEU A 39 5.52 -3.08 1.06
CA LEU A 39 4.09 -3.35 1.18
C LEU A 39 3.27 -2.50 0.19
N TYR A 40 3.60 -1.22 0.06
CA TYR A 40 2.97 -0.34 -0.94
C TYR A 40 3.17 -0.84 -2.38
N SER A 41 4.38 -1.27 -2.73
CA SER A 41 4.72 -1.76 -4.07
C SER A 41 3.95 -3.02 -4.45
N ILE A 42 3.77 -3.93 -3.49
CA ILE A 42 3.11 -5.22 -3.71
C ILE A 42 1.58 -5.06 -3.67
N PHE A 43 1.02 -4.42 -2.63
CA PHE A 43 -0.43 -4.30 -2.51
C PHE A 43 -1.01 -3.29 -3.51
N GLY A 44 -0.21 -2.31 -3.94
CA GLY A 44 -0.56 -1.37 -5.00
C GLY A 44 -0.42 -1.93 -6.42
N ALA A 45 0.02 -3.17 -6.57
CA ALA A 45 0.26 -3.78 -7.87
C ALA A 45 -1.03 -3.95 -8.68
N ARG A 46 -0.91 -3.76 -10.00
CA ARG A 46 -1.97 -4.03 -10.98
C ARG A 46 -1.35 -4.86 -12.11
N PRO A 47 -1.82 -6.10 -12.37
CA PRO A 47 -1.28 -6.99 -13.38
C PRO A 47 -1.13 -6.34 -14.75
N ILE A 48 0.01 -6.60 -15.41
CA ILE A 48 0.32 -6.09 -16.75
C ILE A 48 0.48 -7.27 -17.73
N PRO A 49 -0.61 -7.90 -18.16
CA PRO A 49 -0.57 -9.05 -19.06
C PRO A 49 -0.09 -8.66 -20.46
N SER A 50 0.60 -9.58 -21.11
CA SER A 50 0.92 -9.56 -22.53
C SER A 50 0.07 -10.62 -23.25
N PRO A 51 -0.38 -10.38 -24.50
CA PRO A 51 -1.08 -11.42 -25.26
C PRO A 51 -0.29 -12.72 -25.43
N LYS A 52 1.06 -12.65 -25.35
CA LYS A 52 1.97 -13.79 -25.49
C LYS A 52 2.11 -14.63 -24.22
N ASP A 53 1.52 -14.22 -23.09
CA ASP A 53 1.71 -14.96 -21.83
C ASP A 53 0.84 -16.21 -21.74
N LEU A 54 -0.25 -16.25 -22.50
CA LEU A 54 -1.23 -17.34 -22.47
C LEU A 54 -1.26 -18.04 -23.83
N GLU A 55 -0.54 -19.15 -23.91
CA GLU A 55 -0.44 -19.97 -25.13
C GLU A 55 -1.59 -20.98 -25.24
N GLN A 56 -2.12 -21.41 -24.09
CA GLN A 56 -3.20 -22.39 -23.99
C GLN A 56 -4.54 -21.82 -24.50
N PRO A 57 -5.42 -22.66 -25.09
CA PRO A 57 -6.77 -22.23 -25.45
C PRO A 57 -7.60 -21.90 -24.19
N VAL A 58 -8.54 -20.98 -24.34
CA VAL A 58 -9.50 -20.65 -23.28
C VAL A 58 -10.55 -21.75 -23.19
N LYS A 59 -10.78 -22.28 -21.99
CA LYS A 59 -11.81 -23.29 -21.69
C LYS A 59 -12.92 -22.68 -20.82
N ASP A 60 -14.11 -23.23 -20.89
CA ASP A 60 -15.25 -22.76 -20.09
C ASP A 60 -15.13 -23.18 -18.61
N GLU A 61 -14.53 -24.34 -18.32
CA GLU A 61 -14.14 -24.77 -16.98
C GLU A 61 -12.64 -24.98 -16.93
N MET A 62 -11.99 -24.38 -15.93
CA MET A 62 -10.55 -24.48 -15.74
C MET A 62 -10.16 -24.46 -14.26
N SER A 63 -8.99 -25.01 -13.98
CA SER A 63 -8.34 -24.98 -12.67
C SER A 63 -7.33 -23.85 -12.63
N LEU A 64 -7.34 -23.01 -11.59
CA LEU A 64 -6.37 -21.94 -11.41
C LEU A 64 -4.94 -22.48 -11.37
N SER A 65 -4.73 -23.66 -10.78
CA SER A 65 -3.43 -24.33 -10.72
C SER A 65 -2.82 -24.57 -12.10
N SER A 66 -3.65 -24.83 -13.12
CA SER A 66 -3.22 -25.07 -14.50
C SER A 66 -2.62 -23.82 -15.18
N TYR A 67 -2.83 -22.64 -14.61
CA TYR A 67 -2.36 -21.36 -15.15
C TYR A 67 -1.32 -20.68 -14.26
N LEU A 68 -0.86 -21.32 -13.18
CA LEU A 68 0.08 -20.70 -12.25
C LEU A 68 1.38 -20.26 -12.91
N ASP A 69 1.91 -20.99 -13.90
CA ASP A 69 3.12 -20.57 -14.62
C ASP A 69 2.91 -19.26 -15.39
N THR A 70 1.80 -19.14 -16.12
CA THR A 70 1.41 -17.91 -16.82
C THR A 70 1.20 -16.77 -15.82
N ILE A 71 0.48 -17.03 -14.71
CA ILE A 71 0.22 -16.02 -13.68
C ILE A 71 1.52 -15.57 -13.04
N ASN A 72 2.38 -16.49 -12.62
CA ASN A 72 3.69 -16.23 -12.03
C ASN A 72 4.56 -15.37 -12.95
N LYS A 73 4.53 -15.62 -14.27
CA LYS A 73 5.22 -14.79 -15.27
C LYS A 73 4.66 -13.37 -15.35
N VAL A 74 3.34 -13.21 -15.36
CA VAL A 74 2.69 -11.89 -15.35
C VAL A 74 2.98 -11.14 -14.04
N LEU A 75 2.88 -11.81 -12.90
CA LEU A 75 3.16 -11.25 -11.59
C LEU A 75 4.63 -10.89 -11.42
N SER A 76 5.56 -11.69 -11.95
CA SER A 76 6.99 -11.36 -11.94
C SER A 76 7.27 -10.03 -12.62
N ARG A 77 6.71 -9.80 -13.82
CA ARG A 77 6.84 -8.52 -14.54
C ARG A 77 6.14 -7.38 -13.80
N THR A 78 4.99 -7.66 -13.19
CA THR A 78 4.17 -6.66 -12.48
C THR A 78 4.82 -6.19 -11.20
N LEU A 79 5.23 -7.10 -10.32
CA LEU A 79 5.80 -6.81 -9.01
C LEU A 79 7.23 -6.25 -9.15
N ARG A 80 8.03 -6.74 -10.11
CA ARG A 80 9.33 -6.13 -10.45
C ARG A 80 9.18 -4.65 -10.79
N ARG A 81 8.32 -4.34 -11.76
CA ARG A 81 8.03 -2.95 -12.15
C ARG A 81 7.45 -2.15 -11.00
N GLY A 82 6.66 -2.77 -10.11
CA GLY A 82 6.14 -2.14 -8.91
C GLY A 82 7.26 -1.66 -7.99
N LEU A 83 8.17 -2.56 -7.63
CA LEU A 83 9.32 -2.28 -6.77
C LEU A 83 10.25 -1.24 -7.38
N GLU A 84 10.74 -1.46 -8.60
CA GLU A 84 11.68 -0.54 -9.27
C GLU A 84 11.12 0.87 -9.36
N ARG A 85 9.81 0.99 -9.62
CA ARG A 85 9.12 2.26 -9.76
C ARG A 85 8.89 2.98 -8.43
N VAL A 86 8.69 2.27 -7.33
CA VAL A 86 8.46 2.86 -6.01
C VAL A 86 9.79 3.23 -5.35
N PHE A 87 10.80 2.37 -5.45
CA PHE A 87 12.13 2.59 -4.91
C PHE A 87 13.00 3.48 -5.80
N GLY A 88 12.77 3.50 -7.12
CA GLY A 88 13.52 4.34 -8.06
C GLY A 88 14.86 3.75 -8.50
N VAL A 89 15.10 2.47 -8.23
CA VAL A 89 16.34 1.74 -8.54
C VAL A 89 16.03 0.41 -9.19
N ASP A 90 17.02 -0.24 -9.81
CA ASP A 90 16.87 -1.62 -10.26
C ASP A 90 16.62 -2.55 -9.06
N TYR A 91 15.80 -3.59 -9.24
CA TYR A 91 15.43 -4.46 -8.12
C TYR A 91 16.66 -5.17 -7.49
N LYS A 92 17.76 -5.33 -8.23
CA LYS A 92 18.99 -5.95 -7.71
C LYS A 92 19.64 -5.10 -6.62
N GLU A 93 19.48 -3.78 -6.68
CA GLU A 93 19.96 -2.84 -5.64
C GLU A 93 19.15 -2.96 -4.34
N LEU A 94 18.03 -3.69 -4.37
CA LEU A 94 17.21 -3.97 -3.18
C LEU A 94 17.62 -5.26 -2.48
N ILE A 95 18.61 -6.00 -2.98
CA ILE A 95 19.19 -7.16 -2.30
C ILE A 95 20.16 -6.65 -1.24
N THR A 96 20.10 -7.18 -0.02
CA THR A 96 21.02 -6.81 1.05
C THR A 96 22.47 -7.02 0.62
N VAL A 97 23.31 -6.01 0.87
CA VAL A 97 24.73 -6.04 0.50
C VAL A 97 25.41 -7.32 1.01
N GLY A 98 26.15 -7.97 0.12
CA GLY A 98 26.85 -9.23 0.40
C GLY A 98 26.03 -10.50 0.12
N ASN A 99 24.73 -10.38 -0.19
CA ASN A 99 23.89 -11.52 -0.57
C ASN A 99 23.69 -11.59 -2.09
N GLN A 100 23.50 -12.80 -2.62
CA GLN A 100 23.20 -13.03 -4.03
C GLN A 100 21.70 -12.97 -4.34
N GLU A 101 20.86 -13.21 -3.34
CA GLU A 101 19.42 -13.24 -3.48
C GLU A 101 18.69 -12.67 -2.27
N SER A 102 17.49 -12.15 -2.53
CA SER A 102 16.49 -11.77 -1.54
C SER A 102 15.21 -12.58 -1.75
N LYS A 103 14.53 -12.92 -0.66
CA LYS A 103 13.25 -13.62 -0.69
C LYS A 103 12.23 -12.90 0.19
N ILE A 104 11.07 -12.63 -0.39
CA ILE A 104 9.91 -12.08 0.31
C ILE A 104 8.73 -13.05 0.13
N SER A 105 8.13 -13.50 1.22
CA SER A 105 7.00 -14.43 1.19
C SER A 105 5.77 -13.83 1.87
N PHE A 106 4.64 -13.88 1.18
CA PHE A 106 3.33 -13.56 1.74
C PHE A 106 2.55 -14.86 1.93
N VAL A 107 2.13 -15.14 3.16
CA VAL A 107 1.46 -16.39 3.52
C VAL A 107 0.11 -16.09 4.19
N ASN A 108 -0.93 -16.73 3.69
CA ASN A 108 -2.27 -16.70 4.27
C ASN A 108 -2.92 -18.09 4.21
N LYS A 109 -4.21 -18.20 4.57
CA LYS A 109 -4.95 -19.48 4.55
C LYS A 109 -5.06 -20.12 3.15
N ILE A 110 -5.00 -19.32 2.09
CA ILE A 110 -5.11 -19.75 0.69
C ILE A 110 -3.81 -20.39 0.22
N GLY A 111 -2.65 -19.90 0.68
CA GLY A 111 -1.34 -20.44 0.31
C GLY A 111 -0.20 -19.45 0.54
N SER A 112 0.82 -19.51 -0.33
CA SER A 112 1.98 -18.62 -0.30
C SER A 112 2.26 -17.97 -1.65
N LEU A 113 2.67 -16.71 -1.64
CA LEU A 113 3.22 -15.99 -2.79
C LEU A 113 4.65 -15.58 -2.43
N ASP A 114 5.62 -16.26 -3.05
CA ASP A 114 7.04 -16.01 -2.87
C ASP A 114 7.55 -15.11 -3.99
N ILE A 115 8.30 -14.07 -3.64
CA ILE A 115 8.99 -13.15 -4.55
C ILE A 115 10.49 -13.33 -4.32
N ILE A 116 11.22 -13.69 -5.37
CA ILE A 116 12.65 -13.98 -5.34
C ILE A 116 13.35 -12.96 -6.24
N LEU A 117 14.28 -12.21 -5.65
CA LEU A 117 15.12 -11.24 -6.34
C LEU A 117 16.53 -11.82 -6.39
N GLY A 118 17.01 -12.21 -7.56
CA GLY A 118 18.39 -12.65 -7.76
C GLY A 118 18.85 -12.30 -9.18
N GLU A 119 19.57 -13.23 -9.82
CA GLU A 119 19.92 -13.07 -11.25
C GLU A 119 18.68 -12.77 -12.10
N GLU A 120 17.59 -13.49 -11.82
CA GLU A 120 16.26 -13.27 -12.37
C GLU A 120 15.28 -12.86 -11.26
N PHE A 121 14.27 -12.07 -11.63
CA PHE A 121 13.14 -11.76 -10.75
C PHE A 121 12.04 -12.78 -10.97
N LYS A 122 11.67 -13.52 -9.91
CA LYS A 122 10.69 -14.61 -9.98
C LYS A 122 9.60 -14.46 -8.93
N VAL A 123 8.38 -14.77 -9.31
CA VAL A 123 7.24 -14.93 -8.41
C VAL A 123 6.80 -16.38 -8.48
N VAL A 124 6.59 -17.00 -7.32
CA VAL A 124 6.12 -18.38 -7.20
C VAL A 124 4.90 -18.41 -6.29
N THR A 125 3.76 -18.72 -6.87
CA THR A 125 2.50 -18.91 -6.14
C THR A 125 2.29 -20.39 -5.83
N LYS A 126 1.97 -20.71 -4.58
CA LYS A 126 1.55 -22.04 -4.13
C LYS A 126 0.18 -21.92 -3.48
N LEU A 127 -0.76 -22.74 -3.92
CA LEU A 127 -2.12 -22.77 -3.37
C LEU A 127 -2.30 -24.04 -2.53
N ASN A 128 -2.92 -23.91 -1.36
CA ASN A 128 -3.21 -25.04 -0.47
C ASN A 128 -4.35 -25.92 -1.00
N LYS A 129 -5.23 -25.32 -1.81
CA LYS A 129 -6.35 -25.97 -2.49
C LYS A 129 -6.47 -25.41 -3.89
N ASP A 130 -6.89 -26.25 -4.82
CA ASP A 130 -7.15 -25.81 -6.18
C ASP A 130 -8.46 -25.02 -6.25
N ILE A 131 -8.48 -24.00 -7.11
CA ILE A 131 -9.61 -23.07 -7.26
C ILE A 131 -10.18 -23.25 -8.65
N LYS A 132 -11.50 -23.50 -8.73
CA LYS A 132 -12.16 -23.68 -10.01
C LYS A 132 -12.61 -22.34 -10.58
N ILE A 133 -12.50 -22.23 -11.90
CA ILE A 133 -12.85 -21.04 -12.65
C ILE A 133 -13.79 -21.45 -13.76
N PHE A 134 -14.98 -20.86 -13.74
CA PHE A 134 -16.00 -21.00 -14.76
C PHE A 134 -16.02 -19.71 -15.58
N MET A 135 -15.83 -19.81 -16.88
CA MET A 135 -15.75 -18.67 -17.77
C MET A 135 -16.81 -18.75 -18.86
N SER A 136 -17.44 -17.61 -19.15
CA SER A 136 -18.30 -17.44 -20.30
C SER A 136 -17.88 -16.23 -21.12
N PHE A 137 -17.93 -16.35 -22.45
CA PHE A 137 -17.71 -15.24 -23.37
C PHE A 137 -19.01 -14.93 -24.09
N THR A 138 -19.49 -13.71 -23.94
CA THR A 138 -20.72 -13.23 -24.57
C THR A 138 -20.41 -12.09 -25.52
N GLU A 139 -20.85 -12.21 -26.76
CA GLU A 139 -20.78 -11.13 -27.73
C GLU A 139 -21.80 -10.02 -27.39
N SER A 140 -21.38 -8.76 -27.48
CA SER A 140 -22.26 -7.60 -27.31
C SER A 140 -22.19 -6.69 -28.54
N LYS A 141 -23.31 -6.59 -29.26
CA LYS A 141 -23.44 -5.71 -30.44
C LYS A 141 -23.54 -4.22 -30.07
N ASP A 142 -23.91 -3.94 -28.83
CA ASP A 142 -24.06 -2.57 -28.31
C ASP A 142 -22.73 -1.98 -27.81
N MET A 143 -21.66 -2.77 -27.85
CA MET A 143 -20.34 -2.40 -27.38
C MET A 143 -19.39 -2.13 -28.57
N PRO A 144 -18.61 -1.02 -28.54
CA PRO A 144 -17.65 -0.72 -29.60
C PRO A 144 -16.65 -1.85 -29.82
N PHE A 145 -16.21 -2.09 -31.06
CA PHE A 145 -15.19 -3.10 -31.33
C PHE A 145 -13.93 -2.93 -30.46
N GLY A 146 -13.46 -4.05 -29.91
CA GLY A 146 -12.27 -4.10 -29.06
C GLY A 146 -12.51 -3.66 -27.62
N SER A 147 -13.73 -3.22 -27.28
CA SER A 147 -14.14 -3.05 -25.90
C SER A 147 -14.39 -4.41 -25.27
N ILE A 148 -13.90 -4.58 -24.05
CA ILE A 148 -14.09 -5.80 -23.26
C ILE A 148 -14.48 -5.37 -21.86
N SER A 149 -15.53 -5.99 -21.32
CA SER A 149 -15.89 -5.90 -19.91
C SER A 149 -15.92 -7.29 -19.31
N ALA A 150 -15.46 -7.44 -18.09
CA ALA A 150 -15.49 -8.70 -17.37
C ALA A 150 -16.12 -8.48 -16.00
N ARG A 151 -17.04 -9.36 -15.63
CA ARG A 151 -17.61 -9.42 -14.28
C ARG A 151 -17.13 -10.70 -13.62
N VAL A 152 -16.56 -10.57 -12.43
CA VAL A 152 -16.06 -11.69 -11.65
C VAL A 152 -16.95 -11.84 -10.42
N HIS A 153 -17.50 -13.03 -10.24
CA HIS A 153 -18.28 -13.42 -9.07
C HIS A 153 -17.53 -14.55 -8.35
N ALA A 154 -17.30 -14.39 -7.06
CA ALA A 154 -16.68 -15.40 -6.22
C ALA A 154 -17.76 -16.05 -5.34
N ALA A 155 -17.78 -17.38 -5.29
CA ALA A 155 -18.63 -18.17 -4.40
C ALA A 155 -17.83 -19.36 -3.88
N ASP A 156 -17.55 -19.37 -2.57
CA ASP A 156 -16.67 -20.35 -1.91
C ASP A 156 -15.28 -20.44 -2.59
N ASP A 157 -14.95 -21.61 -3.16
CA ASP A 157 -13.71 -21.90 -3.89
C ASP A 157 -13.88 -21.83 -5.43
N ASN A 158 -14.99 -21.24 -5.90
CA ASN A 158 -15.33 -21.11 -7.31
C ASN A 158 -15.39 -19.65 -7.75
N TYR A 159 -14.79 -19.35 -8.90
CA TYR A 159 -14.90 -18.05 -9.56
C TYR A 159 -15.68 -18.17 -10.87
N THR A 160 -16.75 -17.42 -11.02
CA THR A 160 -17.47 -17.27 -12.29
C THR A 160 -17.07 -15.94 -12.95
N ILE A 161 -16.57 -16.02 -14.17
CA ILE A 161 -16.09 -14.88 -14.94
C ILE A 161 -16.94 -14.75 -16.21
N ASN A 162 -17.73 -13.69 -16.29
CA ASN A 162 -18.54 -13.37 -17.46
C ASN A 162 -17.84 -12.26 -18.24
N VAL A 163 -17.33 -12.58 -19.43
CA VAL A 163 -16.62 -11.64 -20.31
C VAL A 163 -17.54 -11.23 -21.45
N HIS A 164 -17.87 -9.94 -21.54
CA HIS A 164 -18.58 -9.35 -22.67
C HIS A 164 -17.60 -8.61 -23.57
N TYR A 165 -17.64 -8.87 -24.87
CA TYR A 165 -16.78 -8.18 -25.85
C TYR A 165 -17.60 -7.54 -26.97
N GLY A 166 -17.18 -6.34 -27.36
CA GLY A 166 -17.82 -5.55 -28.40
C GLY A 166 -17.42 -5.98 -29.81
N THR A 167 -18.42 -6.08 -30.69
CA THR A 167 -18.26 -6.50 -32.09
C THR A 167 -18.84 -5.49 -33.09
N ASP A 168 -19.10 -4.25 -32.66
CA ASP A 168 -19.53 -3.20 -33.57
C ASP A 168 -18.36 -2.73 -34.45
N PHE A 169 -18.35 -3.18 -35.71
CA PHE A 169 -17.14 -3.37 -36.52
C PHE A 169 -17.15 -2.61 -37.87
N PRO A 170 -16.06 -1.95 -38.28
CA PRO A 170 -15.90 -1.47 -39.66
C PRO A 170 -15.65 -2.63 -40.64
N LYS A 171 -16.42 -2.75 -41.74
CA LYS A 171 -16.41 -3.89 -42.69
C LYS A 171 -15.02 -4.32 -43.21
N SER A 172 -14.02 -3.43 -43.22
CA SER A 172 -12.67 -3.62 -43.78
C SER A 172 -11.72 -4.51 -42.96
N LEU A 173 -12.04 -4.83 -41.69
CA LEU A 173 -11.14 -5.59 -40.81
C LEU A 173 -11.63 -7.02 -40.52
N ARG A 174 -12.73 -7.47 -41.15
CA ARG A 174 -13.44 -8.72 -40.80
C ARG A 174 -12.56 -9.96 -40.97
N ASP A 175 -11.64 -9.96 -41.93
CA ASP A 175 -10.80 -11.12 -42.22
C ASP A 175 -9.72 -11.37 -41.14
N LYS A 176 -9.33 -10.32 -40.40
CA LYS A 176 -8.39 -10.42 -39.25
C LYS A 176 -9.10 -10.53 -37.90
N PHE A 177 -10.43 -10.55 -37.91
CA PHE A 177 -11.24 -10.44 -36.69
C PHE A 177 -11.02 -11.59 -35.71
N ASN A 178 -11.10 -12.83 -36.20
CA ASN A 178 -10.99 -14.01 -35.34
C ASN A 178 -9.61 -14.11 -34.67
N GLU A 179 -8.55 -13.78 -35.40
CA GLU A 179 -7.19 -13.76 -34.87
C GLU A 179 -7.00 -12.67 -33.79
N LEU A 180 -7.44 -11.44 -34.08
CA LEU A 180 -7.37 -10.33 -33.11
C LEU A 180 -8.23 -10.59 -31.86
N LEU A 181 -9.39 -11.21 -32.04
CA LEU A 181 -10.29 -11.57 -30.95
C LEU A 181 -9.66 -12.60 -30.02
N GLU A 182 -9.05 -13.66 -30.57
CA GLU A 182 -8.36 -14.68 -29.77
C GLU A 182 -7.16 -14.11 -28.99
N ILE A 183 -6.38 -13.23 -29.62
CA ILE A 183 -5.28 -12.50 -28.95
C ILE A 183 -5.81 -11.67 -27.78
N GLN A 184 -6.93 -10.97 -27.97
CA GLN A 184 -7.53 -10.17 -26.90
C GLN A 184 -8.12 -11.02 -25.78
N LYS A 185 -8.83 -12.11 -26.10
CA LYS A 185 -9.36 -13.06 -25.10
C LYS A 185 -8.24 -13.61 -24.21
N ARG A 186 -7.12 -14.05 -24.81
CA ARG A 186 -5.95 -14.55 -24.07
C ARG A 186 -5.35 -13.50 -23.13
N ARG A 187 -5.19 -12.26 -23.62
CA ARG A 187 -4.69 -11.14 -22.79
C ARG A 187 -5.61 -10.84 -21.62
N VAL A 188 -6.92 -10.79 -21.87
CA VAL A 188 -7.92 -10.52 -20.83
C VAL A 188 -7.98 -11.64 -19.81
N LEU A 189 -7.97 -12.90 -20.26
CA LEU A 189 -7.90 -14.06 -19.36
C LEU A 189 -6.66 -13.98 -18.46
N ALA A 190 -5.47 -13.79 -19.02
CA ALA A 190 -4.24 -13.64 -18.23
C ALA A 190 -4.33 -12.48 -17.23
N SER A 191 -4.97 -11.38 -17.61
CA SER A 191 -5.25 -10.25 -16.70
C SER A 191 -6.11 -10.66 -15.53
N ILE A 192 -7.26 -11.29 -15.80
CA ILE A 192 -8.26 -11.63 -14.79
C ILE A 192 -7.71 -12.68 -13.85
N LEU A 193 -7.08 -13.74 -14.36
CA LEU A 193 -6.45 -14.78 -13.54
C LEU A 193 -5.38 -14.21 -12.61
N SER A 194 -4.55 -13.29 -13.13
CA SER A 194 -3.52 -12.63 -12.32
C SER A 194 -4.13 -11.72 -11.26
N GLU A 195 -5.22 -11.01 -11.58
CA GLU A 195 -5.95 -10.17 -10.62
C GLU A 195 -6.64 -11.01 -9.54
N ILE A 196 -7.19 -12.18 -9.90
CA ILE A 196 -7.76 -13.15 -8.93
C ILE A 196 -6.69 -13.56 -7.93
N VAL A 197 -5.48 -13.95 -8.37
CA VAL A 197 -4.39 -14.30 -7.44
C VAL A 197 -4.00 -13.13 -6.55
N ILE A 198 -3.86 -11.92 -7.09
CA ILE A 198 -3.58 -10.73 -6.27
C ILE A 198 -4.68 -10.52 -5.21
N ASN A 199 -5.96 -10.69 -5.56
CA ASN A 199 -7.06 -10.53 -4.60
C ASN A 199 -7.10 -11.65 -3.55
N LEU A 200 -6.87 -12.90 -3.95
CA LEU A 200 -6.78 -14.04 -3.01
C LEU A 200 -5.74 -13.81 -1.91
N PHE A 201 -4.64 -13.12 -2.24
CA PHE A 201 -3.60 -12.80 -1.28
C PHE A 201 -3.82 -11.47 -0.56
N PHE A 202 -4.29 -10.43 -1.25
CA PHE A 202 -4.15 -9.04 -0.81
C PHE A 202 -5.44 -8.20 -0.79
N ASP A 203 -6.63 -8.77 -1.04
CA ASP A 203 -7.90 -8.00 -1.05
C ASP A 203 -8.16 -7.24 0.26
N ASP A 204 -7.76 -7.83 1.39
CA ASP A 204 -7.86 -7.17 2.70
C ASP A 204 -6.99 -5.93 2.86
N PHE A 205 -6.00 -5.77 1.99
CA PHE A 205 -5.01 -4.69 2.03
C PHE A 205 -5.13 -3.76 0.80
N ARG A 206 -6.22 -3.85 0.02
CA ARG A 206 -6.45 -3.05 -1.18
C ARG A 206 -7.79 -2.30 -1.10
N PRO A 207 -7.87 -1.03 -1.57
CA PRO A 207 -6.79 -0.19 -2.09
C PRO A 207 -5.80 0.26 -0.99
N VAL A 208 -4.50 0.26 -1.32
CA VAL A 208 -3.44 0.74 -0.42
C VAL A 208 -3.13 2.21 -0.66
N ILE A 209 -2.83 2.92 0.43
CA ILE A 209 -2.34 4.30 0.43
C ILE A 209 -1.03 4.35 1.21
N VAL A 210 -0.09 5.17 0.76
CA VAL A 210 1.16 5.47 1.48
C VAL A 210 1.27 6.96 1.75
N LEU A 211 1.63 7.28 2.99
CA LEU A 211 1.89 8.62 3.50
C LEU A 211 3.35 8.65 3.99
N PRO A 212 4.30 9.11 3.15
CA PRO A 212 5.71 9.13 3.52
C PRO A 212 5.99 10.21 4.57
N THR A 213 7.20 10.19 5.16
CA THR A 213 7.63 11.20 6.15
C THR A 213 7.63 12.63 5.56
N GLU A 214 7.91 12.79 4.26
CA GLU A 214 7.94 14.10 3.58
C GLU A 214 6.55 14.71 3.35
N ARG A 215 5.47 14.07 3.81
CA ARG A 215 4.08 14.55 3.62
C ARG A 215 3.85 15.98 4.09
N ASN A 216 4.60 16.45 5.09
CA ASN A 216 4.44 17.80 5.63
C ASN A 216 4.70 18.88 4.56
N LEU A 217 5.66 18.62 3.67
CA LEU A 217 6.02 19.54 2.59
C LEU A 217 4.88 19.77 1.60
N ALA A 218 3.94 18.82 1.46
CA ALA A 218 2.85 18.90 0.50
C ALA A 218 1.84 20.00 0.82
N VAL A 219 1.57 20.27 2.09
CA VAL A 219 0.55 21.26 2.50
C VAL A 219 1.18 22.63 2.76
N SER A 220 2.32 22.68 3.46
CA SER A 220 2.93 23.95 3.88
C SER A 220 3.66 24.66 2.73
N ASN A 221 4.25 23.91 1.79
CA ASN A 221 5.10 24.47 0.73
C ASN A 221 4.54 24.19 -0.68
N LEU A 222 4.08 22.96 -0.94
CA LEU A 222 3.85 22.49 -2.31
C LEU A 222 2.54 23.00 -2.94
N ILE A 223 1.46 23.13 -2.18
CA ILE A 223 0.18 23.63 -2.69
C ILE A 223 0.31 25.04 -3.29
N GLY A 224 1.10 25.91 -2.66
CA GLY A 224 1.44 27.23 -3.20
C GLY A 224 2.21 27.16 -4.52
N TYR A 225 3.21 26.27 -4.62
CA TYR A 225 4.00 26.08 -5.84
C TYR A 225 3.24 25.41 -6.99
N ILE A 226 2.29 24.53 -6.70
CA ILE A 226 1.50 23.87 -7.76
C ILE A 226 0.46 24.82 -8.34
N SER A 227 -0.08 25.76 -7.55
CA SER A 227 -0.97 26.81 -8.07
C SER A 227 -0.32 27.68 -9.16
N THR A 228 1.02 27.76 -9.16
CA THR A 228 1.81 28.52 -10.15
C THR A 228 2.33 27.68 -11.32
N TYR A 229 2.39 26.34 -11.21
CA TYR A 229 2.89 25.45 -12.25
C TYR A 229 1.77 24.61 -12.91
N ILE A 230 1.39 25.01 -14.13
CA ILE A 230 0.29 24.43 -14.94
C ILE A 230 0.54 22.97 -15.42
N SER A 231 1.67 22.34 -15.07
CA SER A 231 1.95 20.97 -15.51
C SER A 231 2.51 20.09 -14.39
N ILE A 232 1.64 19.22 -13.86
CA ILE A 232 1.96 18.12 -12.93
C ILE A 232 3.14 17.27 -13.45
N ASP A 233 3.26 17.13 -14.77
CA ASP A 233 4.35 16.39 -15.41
C ASP A 233 5.74 17.03 -15.22
N LYS A 234 5.83 18.36 -15.05
CA LYS A 234 7.11 19.06 -14.75
C LYS A 234 7.50 18.95 -13.28
N LEU A 235 6.53 19.01 -12.36
CA LEU A 235 6.74 18.78 -10.92
C LEU A 235 7.28 17.38 -10.62
N SER A 236 6.89 16.40 -11.45
CA SER A 236 7.35 15.02 -11.32
C SER A 236 8.88 14.88 -11.41
N LYS A 237 9.59 15.81 -12.07
CA LYS A 237 11.05 15.78 -12.22
C LYS A 237 11.82 16.42 -11.04
N ILE A 238 11.13 17.05 -10.08
CA ILE A 238 11.76 17.84 -9.01
C ILE A 238 11.90 17.04 -7.70
N SER A 239 11.17 15.92 -7.54
CA SER A 239 11.30 15.03 -6.38
C SER A 239 12.10 13.78 -6.75
N ASP A 240 13.31 13.65 -6.20
CA ASP A 240 14.20 12.50 -6.43
C ASP A 240 13.62 11.17 -5.94
N LYS A 241 12.71 11.19 -4.94
CA LYS A 241 12.03 9.98 -4.45
C LYS A 241 10.71 9.72 -5.18
N PRO A 242 10.53 8.57 -5.87
CA PRO A 242 9.29 8.27 -6.58
C PRO A 242 8.05 8.15 -5.68
N VAL A 243 8.18 7.65 -4.44
CA VAL A 243 7.06 7.52 -3.50
C VAL A 243 6.37 8.86 -3.22
N ILE A 244 7.14 9.95 -3.09
CA ILE A 244 6.62 11.30 -2.85
C ILE A 244 5.74 11.73 -4.03
N ARG A 245 6.17 11.45 -5.26
CA ARG A 245 5.39 11.72 -6.48
C ARG A 245 4.05 10.97 -6.46
N TYR A 246 4.03 9.71 -6.03
CA TYR A 246 2.79 8.93 -5.91
C TYR A 246 1.87 9.50 -4.85
N PHE A 247 2.42 9.81 -3.67
CA PHE A 247 1.68 10.44 -2.59
C PHE A 247 1.03 11.76 -3.06
N ILE A 248 1.79 12.66 -3.68
CA ILE A 248 1.27 13.93 -4.22
C ILE A 248 0.16 13.64 -5.23
N ARG A 249 0.40 12.78 -6.23
CA ARG A 249 -0.61 12.45 -7.25
C ARG A 249 -1.90 11.91 -6.62
N SER A 250 -1.79 11.05 -5.62
CA SER A 250 -2.95 10.52 -4.88
C SER A 250 -3.68 11.63 -4.13
N LEU A 251 -2.96 12.52 -3.45
CA LEU A 251 -3.54 13.64 -2.71
C LEU A 251 -4.31 14.58 -3.64
N LEU A 252 -3.72 14.91 -4.80
CA LEU A 252 -4.36 15.78 -5.79
C LEU A 252 -5.62 15.15 -6.39
N ASN A 253 -5.58 13.86 -6.69
CA ASN A 253 -6.75 13.14 -7.16
C ASN A 253 -7.85 13.12 -6.11
N ALA A 254 -7.51 12.87 -4.84
CA ALA A 254 -8.43 12.90 -3.72
C ALA A 254 -9.07 14.29 -3.56
N MET A 255 -8.28 15.36 -3.54
CA MET A 255 -8.78 16.73 -3.46
C MET A 255 -9.70 17.09 -4.63
N ARG A 256 -9.39 16.62 -5.85
CA ARG A 256 -10.26 16.82 -7.02
C ARG A 256 -11.62 16.14 -6.84
N ILE A 257 -11.65 14.94 -6.29
CA ILE A 257 -12.90 14.19 -6.01
C ILE A 257 -13.69 14.83 -4.87
N LEU A 258 -13.01 15.36 -3.86
CA LEU A 258 -13.61 15.97 -2.68
C LEU A 258 -13.85 17.49 -2.81
N ARG A 259 -13.73 18.06 -4.01
CA ARG A 259 -13.95 19.49 -4.27
C ARG A 259 -15.30 19.96 -3.71
N ASN A 260 -15.30 21.15 -3.12
CA ASN A 260 -16.42 21.81 -2.45
C ASN A 260 -16.96 21.10 -1.20
N LYS A 261 -16.25 20.09 -0.66
CA LYS A 261 -16.63 19.44 0.59
C LYS A 261 -15.90 20.03 1.78
N GLU A 262 -16.56 20.01 2.93
CA GLU A 262 -16.05 20.42 4.23
C GLU A 262 -15.95 19.20 5.15
N PHE A 263 -14.92 19.19 5.99
CA PHE A 263 -14.58 18.09 6.88
C PHE A 263 -14.17 18.64 8.25
N SER A 264 -14.39 17.83 9.29
CA SER A 264 -14.04 18.16 10.67
C SER A 264 -13.27 17.01 11.30
N ILE A 265 -12.16 17.32 11.96
CA ILE A 265 -11.31 16.39 12.69
C ILE A 265 -11.47 16.70 14.18
N ASN A 266 -12.45 16.05 14.81
CA ASN A 266 -12.90 16.37 16.16
C ASN A 266 -11.80 16.18 17.23
N THR A 267 -10.91 15.19 17.04
CA THR A 267 -9.81 14.89 17.98
C THR A 267 -8.82 16.04 18.15
N ILE A 268 -8.77 16.98 17.19
CA ILE A 268 -7.88 18.14 17.20
C ILE A 268 -8.62 19.47 16.98
N ASN A 269 -9.96 19.47 17.01
CA ASN A 269 -10.81 20.66 16.79
C ASN A 269 -10.49 21.45 15.50
N LEU A 270 -10.13 20.74 14.44
CA LEU A 270 -9.77 21.33 13.15
C LEU A 270 -10.89 21.12 12.14
N LYS A 271 -11.30 22.16 11.42
CA LYS A 271 -12.17 22.03 10.25
C LYS A 271 -11.42 22.47 9.00
N TYR A 272 -11.72 21.85 7.86
CA TYR A 272 -11.16 22.28 6.60
C TYR A 272 -12.12 22.06 5.43
N LYS A 273 -11.99 22.91 4.42
CA LYS A 273 -12.78 22.87 3.19
C LYS A 273 -11.85 22.79 1.99
N ILE A 274 -12.14 21.89 1.07
CA ILE A 274 -11.44 21.78 -0.21
C ILE A 274 -12.20 22.65 -1.21
N VAL A 275 -11.77 23.89 -1.40
CA VAL A 275 -12.46 24.86 -2.27
C VAL A 275 -12.28 24.48 -3.73
N GLU A 276 -11.04 24.25 -4.13
CA GLU A 276 -10.65 23.79 -5.46
C GLU A 276 -9.55 22.74 -5.35
N PRO A 277 -9.24 21.98 -6.41
CA PRO A 277 -7.97 21.26 -6.47
C PRO A 277 -6.85 22.25 -6.09
N PHE A 278 -5.96 21.87 -5.18
CA PHE A 278 -4.89 22.73 -4.64
C PHE A 278 -5.34 23.90 -3.75
N VAL A 279 -6.61 24.08 -3.39
CA VAL A 279 -7.01 25.20 -2.51
C VAL A 279 -7.73 24.67 -1.28
N LEU A 280 -7.08 24.83 -0.13
CA LEU A 280 -7.60 24.44 1.18
C LEU A 280 -7.88 25.68 2.01
N GLU A 281 -9.05 25.72 2.63
CA GLU A 281 -9.35 26.62 3.73
C GLU A 281 -9.36 25.82 5.02
N VAL A 282 -8.65 26.30 6.04
CA VAL A 282 -8.56 25.65 7.34
C VAL A 282 -9.12 26.60 8.39
N TYR A 283 -9.85 26.03 9.33
CA TYR A 283 -10.56 26.76 10.38
C TYR A 283 -10.26 26.13 11.73
N GLU A 284 -9.96 26.96 12.72
CA GLU A 284 -9.86 26.58 14.13
C GLU A 284 -10.87 27.41 14.93
N LYS A 285 -11.75 26.76 15.69
CA LYS A 285 -12.84 27.43 16.44
C LYS A 285 -13.61 28.43 15.56
N ASP A 286 -13.94 27.99 14.35
CA ASP A 286 -14.67 28.73 13.30
C ASP A 286 -13.97 29.99 12.77
N LYS A 287 -12.69 30.23 13.11
CA LYS A 287 -11.86 31.27 12.52
C LYS A 287 -10.99 30.69 11.42
N LYS A 288 -11.04 31.30 10.23
CA LYS A 288 -10.17 30.93 9.11
C LYS A 288 -8.71 31.23 9.46
N ILE A 289 -7.85 30.23 9.33
CA ILE A 289 -6.40 30.35 9.53
C ILE A 289 -5.72 30.30 8.15
N PRO A 290 -4.87 31.28 7.81
CA PRO A 290 -3.99 31.18 6.66
C PRO A 290 -3.13 29.93 6.74
N LEU A 291 -3.02 29.14 5.68
CA LEU A 291 -2.21 27.90 5.67
C LEU A 291 -0.74 28.14 6.08
N SER A 292 -0.19 29.33 5.78
CA SER A 292 1.16 29.73 6.18
C SER A 292 1.35 29.91 7.69
N LEU A 293 0.25 30.07 8.44
CA LEU A 293 0.24 30.17 9.90
C LEU A 293 -0.21 28.87 10.57
N LEU A 294 -0.56 27.85 9.80
CA LEU A 294 -0.93 26.54 10.34
C LEU A 294 0.33 25.87 10.91
N SER A 295 0.24 25.37 12.15
CA SER A 295 1.37 24.66 12.75
C SER A 295 1.76 23.43 11.91
N SER A 296 3.05 23.14 11.85
CA SER A 296 3.60 22.01 11.09
C SER A 296 3.05 20.66 11.56
N GLY A 297 2.53 20.58 12.78
CA GLY A 297 1.83 19.40 13.29
C GLY A 297 0.45 19.22 12.67
N TYR A 298 -0.37 20.27 12.67
CA TYR A 298 -1.72 20.22 12.07
C TYR A 298 -1.68 20.07 10.55
N ALA A 299 -0.68 20.68 9.89
CA ALA A 299 -0.49 20.56 8.45
C ALA A 299 -0.28 19.10 8.00
N GLN A 300 0.35 18.26 8.81
CA GLN A 300 0.56 16.84 8.49
C GLN A 300 -0.68 15.96 8.64
N ILE A 301 -1.65 16.39 9.43
CA ILE A 301 -2.88 15.62 9.67
C ILE A 301 -3.80 15.71 8.45
N LEU A 302 -3.80 16.85 7.75
CA LEU A 302 -4.69 17.07 6.60
C LEU A 302 -4.50 16.05 5.47
N PRO A 303 -3.28 15.73 4.99
CA PRO A 303 -3.10 14.68 3.99
C PRO A 303 -3.52 13.30 4.48
N ILE A 304 -3.33 13.00 5.77
CA ILE A 304 -3.76 11.73 6.37
C ILE A 304 -5.29 11.63 6.29
N ASP A 305 -6.03 12.66 6.73
CA ASP A 305 -7.50 12.68 6.69
C ASP A 305 -8.08 12.67 5.27
N ILE A 306 -7.47 13.42 4.35
CA ILE A 306 -7.92 13.45 2.96
C ILE A 306 -7.74 12.08 2.31
N LEU A 307 -6.57 11.46 2.48
CA LEU A 307 -6.24 10.22 1.80
C LEU A 307 -6.90 8.99 2.47
N SER A 308 -7.01 8.95 3.79
CA SER A 308 -7.59 7.80 4.52
C SER A 308 -9.00 7.44 4.02
N ARG A 309 -9.75 8.42 3.51
CA ARG A 309 -11.08 8.27 2.89
C ARG A 309 -11.10 7.34 1.66
N PHE A 310 -9.97 7.17 0.98
CA PHE A 310 -9.87 6.41 -0.28
C PHE A 310 -9.13 5.07 -0.16
N GLY A 311 -8.52 4.79 1.00
CA GLY A 311 -7.76 3.56 1.25
C GLY A 311 -8.52 2.60 2.15
N LYS A 312 -8.31 1.30 1.97
CA LYS A 312 -8.66 0.26 2.96
C LYS A 312 -7.47 0.02 3.89
N PHE A 313 -6.26 -0.03 3.33
CA PHE A 313 -5.00 -0.17 4.05
C PHE A 313 -4.15 1.08 3.87
N ILE A 314 -3.73 1.68 4.99
CA ILE A 314 -3.05 2.96 5.00
C ILE A 314 -1.70 2.78 5.69
N ILE A 315 -0.64 2.99 4.94
CA ILE A 315 0.75 2.98 5.39
C ILE A 315 1.13 4.41 5.75
N ILE A 316 1.53 4.67 6.98
CA ILE A 316 1.93 6.01 7.45
C ILE A 316 3.29 5.92 8.11
N GLU A 317 4.25 6.68 7.58
CA GLU A 317 5.60 6.72 8.14
C GLU A 317 5.76 7.86 9.13
N GLU A 318 6.21 7.57 10.35
CA GLU A 318 6.47 8.56 11.42
C GLU A 318 5.31 9.57 11.60
N PRO A 319 4.06 9.12 11.86
CA PRO A 319 2.91 10.01 12.07
C PRO A 319 3.15 11.09 13.14
N GLU A 320 4.03 10.82 14.10
CA GLU A 320 4.43 11.69 15.20
C GLU A 320 5.40 12.82 14.82
N LEU A 321 6.02 12.78 13.64
CA LEU A 321 7.11 13.67 13.29
C LEU A 321 6.68 15.15 13.42
N ASN A 322 7.50 15.98 14.06
CA ASN A 322 7.20 17.39 14.39
C ASN A 322 6.01 17.62 15.35
N LEU A 323 5.49 16.59 16.03
CA LEU A 323 4.45 16.73 17.05
C LEU A 323 5.05 16.71 18.47
N HIS A 324 4.64 17.67 19.30
CA HIS A 324 4.86 17.58 20.75
C HIS A 324 4.00 16.46 21.37
N ALA A 325 4.35 16.00 22.57
CA ALA A 325 3.73 14.83 23.21
C ALA A 325 2.18 14.83 23.23
N GLY A 326 1.54 15.94 23.62
CA GLY A 326 0.07 16.03 23.61
C GLY A 326 -0.56 15.92 22.21
N ALA A 327 0.14 16.41 21.18
CA ALA A 327 -0.30 16.27 19.79
C ALA A 327 -0.07 14.86 19.25
N GLN A 328 0.99 14.16 19.69
CA GLN A 328 1.18 12.74 19.38
C GLN A 328 0.05 11.88 19.95
N VAL A 329 -0.39 12.17 21.18
CA VAL A 329 -1.56 11.53 21.80
C VAL A 329 -2.82 11.78 20.96
N SER A 330 -3.03 13.02 20.54
CA SER A 330 -4.19 13.39 19.69
C SER A 330 -4.16 12.70 18.32
N MET A 331 -2.97 12.56 17.72
CA MET A 331 -2.75 11.82 16.47
C MET A 331 -3.04 10.33 16.65
N ALA A 332 -2.55 9.70 17.72
CA ALA A 332 -2.85 8.30 18.02
C ALA A 332 -4.35 8.07 18.20
N ASN A 333 -5.05 8.95 18.91
CA ASN A 333 -6.51 8.90 19.06
C ASN A 333 -7.24 9.01 17.72
N TYR A 334 -6.79 9.94 16.86
CA TYR A 334 -7.34 10.11 15.52
C TYR A 334 -7.15 8.87 14.65
N LEU A 335 -5.92 8.36 14.56
CA LEU A 335 -5.60 7.19 13.75
C LEU A 335 -6.34 5.95 14.23
N TYR A 336 -6.49 5.77 15.53
CA TYR A 336 -7.28 4.67 16.07
C TYR A 336 -8.76 4.78 15.67
N ASN A 337 -9.34 5.99 15.55
CA ASN A 337 -10.72 6.13 15.06
C ASN A 337 -10.87 5.65 13.60
N LEU A 338 -9.86 5.81 12.75
CA LEU A 338 -9.89 5.25 11.39
C LEU A 338 -10.02 3.73 11.41
N ILE A 339 -9.43 3.04 12.39
CA ILE A 339 -9.57 1.59 12.54
C ILE A 339 -11.02 1.21 12.81
N THR A 340 -11.70 1.95 13.69
CA THR A 340 -13.12 1.73 13.98
C THR A 340 -14.05 2.01 12.78
N GLU A 341 -13.55 2.69 11.75
CA GLU A 341 -14.23 2.91 10.46
C GLU A 341 -13.92 1.80 9.42
N GLY A 342 -13.31 0.70 9.84
CA GLY A 342 -12.97 -0.45 8.99
C GLY A 342 -11.68 -0.28 8.18
N LYS A 343 -10.84 0.69 8.55
CA LYS A 343 -9.50 0.84 7.96
C LYS A 343 -8.50 -0.10 8.64
N LYS A 344 -7.45 -0.46 7.91
CA LYS A 344 -6.26 -1.11 8.44
C LYS A 344 -5.07 -0.15 8.35
N LEU A 345 -4.23 -0.12 9.37
CA LEU A 345 -3.07 0.76 9.45
C LEU A 345 -1.77 -0.03 9.54
N PHE A 346 -0.77 0.41 8.78
CA PHE A 346 0.63 0.05 8.99
C PHE A 346 1.42 1.31 9.30
N LEU A 347 1.94 1.39 10.51
CA LEU A 347 2.56 2.58 11.05
C LEU A 347 4.03 2.29 11.29
N THR A 348 4.91 3.21 10.89
CA THR A 348 6.30 3.18 11.33
C THR A 348 6.54 4.36 12.26
N THR A 349 7.33 4.16 13.32
CA THR A 349 7.54 5.21 14.34
C THR A 349 8.86 5.00 15.06
N HIS A 350 9.36 6.07 15.69
CA HIS A 350 10.42 6.01 16.69
C HIS A 350 9.92 6.50 18.07
N SER A 351 8.61 6.75 18.22
CA SER A 351 8.03 7.30 19.44
C SER A 351 7.35 6.25 20.30
N ASP A 352 7.91 6.10 21.50
CA ASP A 352 7.32 5.28 22.55
C ASP A 352 5.97 5.86 22.99
N ILE A 353 5.86 7.18 23.15
CA ILE A 353 4.61 7.87 23.56
C ILE A 353 3.48 7.55 22.57
N PHE A 354 3.76 7.67 21.27
CA PHE A 354 2.78 7.39 20.23
C PHE A 354 2.34 5.92 20.25
N THR A 355 3.31 5.01 20.36
CA THR A 355 3.05 3.56 20.39
C THR A 355 2.23 3.16 21.62
N ILE A 356 2.63 3.63 22.81
CA ILE A 356 1.91 3.42 24.06
C ILE A 356 0.47 3.93 23.95
N GLN A 357 0.27 5.13 23.41
CA GLN A 357 -1.07 5.68 23.27
C GLN A 357 -1.95 4.86 22.31
N MET A 358 -1.39 4.36 21.20
CA MET A 358 -2.11 3.46 20.29
C MET A 358 -2.54 2.17 20.99
N THR A 359 -1.66 1.59 21.82
CA THR A 359 -1.95 0.39 22.63
C THR A 359 -3.03 0.65 23.67
N ILE A 360 -2.95 1.78 24.40
CA ILE A 360 -3.99 2.19 25.35
C ILE A 360 -5.35 2.33 24.66
N ASN A 361 -5.39 2.96 23.47
CA ASN A 361 -6.62 3.10 22.70
C ASN A 361 -7.19 1.74 22.28
N HIS A 362 -6.30 0.81 21.90
CA HIS A 362 -6.67 -0.54 21.54
C HIS A 362 -7.34 -1.30 22.68
N VAL A 363 -6.68 -1.33 23.84
CA VAL A 363 -7.17 -2.04 25.03
C VAL A 363 -8.47 -1.41 25.55
N LYS A 364 -8.56 -0.07 25.60
CA LYS A 364 -9.76 0.62 26.11
C LYS A 364 -11.02 0.36 25.29
N LYS A 365 -10.88 0.23 23.97
CA LYS A 365 -12.03 0.03 23.08
C LYS A 365 -12.44 -1.44 22.96
N ASN A 366 -11.61 -2.37 23.43
CA ASN A 366 -11.93 -3.79 23.60
C ASN A 366 -12.53 -4.44 22.34
N ASN A 367 -12.06 -3.99 21.17
CA ASN A 367 -12.57 -4.43 19.89
C ASN A 367 -11.91 -5.74 19.43
N SER A 368 -12.57 -6.44 18.53
CA SER A 368 -12.05 -7.65 17.86
C SER A 368 -10.88 -7.39 16.91
N GLU A 369 -10.46 -6.14 16.72
CA GLU A 369 -9.34 -5.81 15.84
C GLU A 369 -8.01 -6.35 16.37
N LYS A 370 -7.08 -6.71 15.48
CA LYS A 370 -5.78 -7.24 15.87
C LYS A 370 -4.72 -6.14 15.86
N LEU A 371 -4.21 -5.75 17.04
CA LEU A 371 -3.00 -4.92 17.17
C LEU A 371 -1.76 -5.79 17.23
N LYS A 372 -0.77 -5.47 16.38
CA LYS A 372 0.56 -6.08 16.34
C LYS A 372 1.63 -5.00 16.42
N ILE A 373 2.60 -5.18 17.30
CA ILE A 373 3.71 -4.23 17.52
C ILE A 373 5.01 -4.99 17.31
N TYR A 374 5.91 -4.42 16.52
CA TYR A 374 7.19 -5.03 16.18
C TYR A 374 8.34 -4.05 16.40
N LEU A 375 9.40 -4.49 17.05
CA LEU A 375 10.69 -3.82 17.09
C LEU A 375 11.50 -4.22 15.86
N LEU A 376 11.93 -3.26 15.05
CA LEU A 376 12.89 -3.47 13.97
C LEU A 376 14.23 -2.85 14.34
N ASN A 377 15.22 -3.69 14.62
CA ASN A 377 16.56 -3.28 15.01
C ASN A 377 17.62 -4.09 14.26
N ARG A 378 18.68 -3.44 13.78
CA ARG A 378 19.81 -4.08 13.06
C ARG A 378 19.40 -5.10 11.97
N GLY A 379 18.30 -4.81 11.27
CA GLY A 379 17.79 -5.63 10.17
C GLY A 379 17.04 -6.89 10.60
N THR A 380 16.75 -7.06 11.90
CA THR A 380 15.89 -8.12 12.44
C THR A 380 14.62 -7.55 13.06
N MET A 381 13.56 -8.35 13.08
CA MET A 381 12.25 -7.96 13.61
C MET A 381 11.80 -8.89 14.73
N GLU A 382 11.34 -8.30 15.84
CA GLU A 382 10.85 -9.00 17.02
C GLU A 382 9.46 -8.47 17.39
N GLU A 383 8.53 -9.34 17.79
CA GLU A 383 7.20 -8.90 18.27
C GLU A 383 7.33 -8.37 19.70
N ILE A 384 6.70 -7.23 19.98
CA ILE A 384 6.63 -6.66 21.33
C ILE A 384 5.25 -6.97 21.91
N GLU A 385 5.23 -7.63 23.07
CA GLU A 385 4.00 -7.92 23.79
C GLU A 385 3.51 -6.71 24.61
N TYR A 386 2.21 -6.68 24.87
CA TYR A 386 1.58 -5.68 25.71
C TYR A 386 0.55 -6.33 26.64
N THR A 387 0.38 -5.75 27.82
CA THR A 387 -0.49 -6.28 28.87
C THR A 387 -1.96 -5.95 28.62
N GLU A 388 -2.87 -6.60 29.36
CA GLU A 388 -4.30 -6.28 29.38
C GLU A 388 -4.61 -4.85 29.84
N LYS A 389 -3.63 -4.12 30.39
CA LYS A 389 -3.78 -2.69 30.77
C LYS A 389 -3.20 -1.75 29.70
N GLY A 390 -2.59 -2.30 28.65
CA GLY A 390 -1.94 -1.55 27.58
C GLY A 390 -0.50 -1.16 27.89
N ASP A 391 0.12 -1.74 28.93
CA ASP A 391 1.54 -1.55 29.22
C ASP A 391 2.35 -2.35 28.19
N ILE A 392 3.31 -1.72 27.54
CA ILE A 392 4.21 -2.37 26.59
C ILE A 392 5.48 -2.77 27.34
N GLU A 393 5.94 -4.02 27.18
CA GLU A 393 7.25 -4.41 27.69
C GLU A 393 8.31 -3.46 27.12
N SER A 394 9.27 -3.03 27.96
CA SER A 394 10.16 -1.89 27.69
C SER A 394 10.64 -1.83 26.24
N ILE A 395 10.22 -0.79 25.51
CA ILE A 395 10.68 -0.58 24.13
C ILE A 395 12.16 -0.19 24.21
N PRO A 396 13.10 -1.00 23.67
CA PRO A 396 14.53 -0.80 23.89
C PRO A 396 15.11 0.47 23.20
N THR A 397 14.30 1.23 22.47
CA THR A 397 14.71 2.26 21.51
C THR A 397 15.44 3.45 22.11
N ILE A 398 14.89 4.10 23.13
CA ILE A 398 15.55 5.28 23.75
C ILE A 398 16.56 4.83 24.79
N THR A 399 16.19 3.84 25.60
CA THR A 399 17.02 3.37 26.71
C THR A 399 18.36 2.83 26.22
N ASP A 400 18.39 2.10 25.11
CA ASP A 400 19.64 1.52 24.63
C ASP A 400 20.54 2.54 23.91
N VAL A 401 19.97 3.52 23.20
CA VAL A 401 20.76 4.63 22.64
C VAL A 401 21.35 5.49 23.76
N ILE A 402 20.56 5.82 24.79
CA ILE A 402 21.06 6.55 25.96
C ILE A 402 22.11 5.69 26.68
N ARG A 403 21.89 4.39 26.85
CA ARG A 403 22.88 3.49 27.45
C ARG A 403 24.15 3.46 26.62
N GLU A 404 24.09 3.27 25.31
CA GLU A 404 25.27 3.28 24.44
C GLU A 404 26.03 4.61 24.53
N GLN A 405 25.34 5.76 24.54
CA GLN A 405 25.98 7.06 24.75
C GLN A 405 26.59 7.19 26.15
N VAL A 406 25.91 6.69 27.19
CA VAL A 406 26.45 6.63 28.55
C VAL A 406 27.68 5.71 28.59
N LYS A 407 27.67 4.58 27.89
CA LYS A 407 28.83 3.68 27.76
C LYS A 407 29.99 4.37 27.04
N GLU A 408 29.72 5.11 25.96
CA GLU A 408 30.74 5.87 25.23
C GLU A 408 31.35 6.99 26.09
N ILE A 409 30.56 7.63 26.96
CA ILE A 409 31.02 8.71 27.82
C ILE A 409 31.76 8.19 29.07
N TYR A 410 31.27 7.10 29.68
CA TYR A 410 31.71 6.66 31.00
C TYR A 410 32.47 5.33 31.01
N GLY A 411 32.51 4.58 29.90
CA GLY A 411 33.35 3.39 29.75
C GLY A 411 32.89 2.12 30.48
N GLU A 412 31.62 2.04 30.92
CA GLU A 412 31.03 0.86 31.60
C GLU A 412 30.06 0.04 30.73
#